data_AF-A0A5P8VRT8-F1
#
_entry.id   AF-A0A5P8VRT8-F1
#
_cell.length_a   1.000
_cell.length_b   1.000
_cell.length_c   1.000
_cell.angle_alpha   90.00
_cell.angle_beta   90.00
_cell.angle_gamma   90.00
#
_symmetry.space_group_name_H-M   'P 1'
#
loop_
_entity.id
_entity.type
_entity.pdbx_description
1 polymer ?
#
loop_
_entity_poly.entity_id
_entity_poly.type
_entity_poly.pdbx_seq_one_letter_code
_entity_poly.pdbx_strand_id
1 'polypeptide(L)'
;MSIRNSPKSKHGNVKAEVITGKTEVATGYAKHGNVKAEVITGKTEVATGCAKHGNVKAEVITGKTEVATGCAKHGNVKAEVITGKTEVATGCTKHGNFKAEVTADFR
;
A
#
# COMPACT_ATOMS: atom_id res chain seq x y z
N MET A 1 -20.13 5.31 2.25
CA MET A 1 -19.09 6.22 2.74
C MET A 1 -17.78 5.82 2.09
N SER A 2 -17.04 6.78 1.56
CA SER A 2 -15.69 6.56 1.00
C SER A 2 -14.68 7.24 1.91
N ILE A 3 -13.61 6.54 2.29
CA ILE A 3 -12.58 7.07 3.20
C ILE A 3 -11.26 7.20 2.46
N ARG A 4 -10.56 8.32 2.67
CA ARG A 4 -9.23 8.57 2.09
C ARG A 4 -8.29 9.13 3.15
N ASN A 5 -7.09 8.56 3.23
CA ASN A 5 -6.02 9.02 4.11
C ASN A 5 -4.75 9.26 3.29
N SER A 6 -4.13 10.45 3.39
CA SER A 6 -3.02 10.85 2.47
C SER A 6 -1.86 11.63 3.11
N PRO A 7 -1.22 11.13 4.18
CA PRO A 7 -0.14 11.81 4.86
C PRO A 7 1.15 11.91 4.02
N LYS A 8 1.90 12.99 4.25
CA LYS A 8 3.14 13.28 3.53
C LYS A 8 4.22 13.81 4.48
N SER A 9 5.47 13.38 4.29
CA SER A 9 6.62 13.92 5.00
C SER A 9 7.82 14.20 4.09
N LYS A 10 8.63 15.20 4.47
CA LYS A 10 9.94 15.44 3.86
C LYS A 10 11.02 14.56 4.53
N HIS A 11 11.02 14.51 5.85
CA HIS A 11 11.95 13.71 6.66
C HIS A 11 11.14 13.00 7.74
N GLY A 12 11.20 11.67 7.78
CA GLY A 12 10.50 10.86 8.75
C GLY A 12 9.52 9.86 8.12
N ASN A 13 9.08 8.93 8.96
CA ASN A 13 8.24 7.82 8.53
C ASN A 13 6.79 8.25 8.39
N VAL A 14 6.11 7.66 7.41
CA VAL A 14 4.71 7.97 7.09
C VAL A 14 3.89 6.70 7.20
N LYS A 15 2.79 6.76 7.96
CA LYS A 15 1.78 5.70 8.04
C LYS A 15 0.44 6.24 7.56
N ALA A 16 -0.09 5.68 6.47
CA ALA A 16 -1.44 5.92 5.99
C ALA A 16 -2.27 4.65 6.25
N GLU A 17 -3.36 4.77 7.01
CA GLU A 17 -4.19 3.63 7.41
C GLU A 17 -5.68 3.98 7.27
N VAL A 18 -6.46 3.02 6.79
CA VAL A 18 -7.93 3.09 6.72
C VAL A 18 -8.48 1.71 7.10
N ILE A 19 -9.50 1.67 7.97
CA ILE A 19 -9.94 0.42 8.64
C ILE A 19 -11.42 0.09 8.35
N THR A 20 -12.23 0.98 7.76
CA THR A 20 -13.63 0.64 7.44
C THR A 20 -14.21 1.50 6.32
N GLY A 21 -15.02 0.89 5.44
CA GLY A 21 -15.72 1.64 4.40
C GLY A 21 -16.29 0.74 3.29
N LYS A 22 -16.82 1.37 2.24
CA LYS A 22 -17.14 0.65 0.97
C LYS A 22 -16.04 0.82 -0.06
N THR A 23 -15.39 1.98 -0.05
CA THR A 23 -14.35 2.38 -1.00
C THR A 23 -13.30 3.16 -0.25
N GLU A 24 -12.08 2.64 -0.19
CA GLU A 24 -11.05 3.14 0.71
C GLU A 24 -9.71 3.30 0.00
N VAL A 25 -9.01 4.39 0.34
CA VAL A 25 -7.71 4.70 -0.23
C VAL A 25 -6.76 5.18 0.87
N ALA A 26 -5.68 4.44 1.08
CA ALA A 26 -4.55 4.86 1.91
C ALA A 26 -3.39 5.24 0.99
N THR A 27 -2.87 6.46 1.11
CA THR A 27 -1.74 6.94 0.31
C THR A 27 -0.67 7.56 1.19
N GLY A 28 0.54 7.03 1.21
CA GLY A 28 1.66 7.58 1.96
C GLY A 28 2.77 8.10 1.06
N TYR A 29 3.39 9.22 1.44
CA TYR A 29 4.55 9.75 0.73
C TYR A 29 5.66 10.27 1.65
N ALA A 30 6.90 9.83 1.44
CA ALA A 30 8.08 10.37 2.11
C ALA A 30 9.20 10.72 1.11
N LYS A 31 9.95 11.82 1.33
CA LYS A 31 11.22 12.01 0.60
C LYS A 31 12.34 11.16 1.22
N HIS A 32 12.55 11.28 2.52
CA HIS A 32 13.47 10.45 3.29
C HIS A 32 12.72 9.83 4.46
N GLY A 33 12.60 8.50 4.48
CA GLY A 33 11.89 7.76 5.50
C GLY A 33 11.05 6.64 4.93
N ASN A 34 10.56 5.78 5.82
CA ASN A 34 9.76 4.62 5.45
C ASN A 34 8.30 5.02 5.26
N VAL A 35 7.62 4.36 4.33
CA VAL A 35 6.20 4.56 4.08
C VAL A 35 5.46 3.24 4.28
N LYS A 36 4.43 3.26 5.13
CA LYS A 36 3.44 2.18 5.24
C LYS A 36 2.08 2.72 4.81
N ALA A 37 1.46 2.11 3.80
CA ALA A 37 0.09 2.34 3.41
C ALA A 37 -0.70 1.05 3.64
N GLU A 38 -1.79 1.10 4.38
CA GLU A 38 -2.55 -0.07 4.79
C GLU A 38 -4.06 0.22 4.70
N VAL A 39 -4.79 -0.72 4.11
CA VAL A 39 -6.26 -0.71 4.13
C VAL A 39 -6.74 -2.08 4.62
N ILE A 40 -7.67 -2.06 5.56
CA ILE A 40 -8.20 -3.26 6.21
C ILE A 40 -9.72 -3.11 6.24
N THR A 41 -10.44 -3.84 5.38
CA THR A 41 -11.91 -3.98 5.32
C THR A 41 -12.72 -2.97 4.48
N GLY A 42 -13.32 -3.49 3.41
CA GLY A 42 -13.94 -2.71 2.35
C GLY A 42 -14.31 -3.57 1.13
N LYS A 43 -14.97 -2.97 0.12
CA LYS A 43 -15.27 -3.65 -1.16
C LYS A 43 -14.26 -3.31 -2.26
N THR A 44 -13.71 -2.11 -2.21
CA THR A 44 -12.75 -1.60 -3.19
C THR A 44 -11.69 -0.83 -2.44
N GLU A 45 -10.47 -1.33 -2.46
CA GLU A 45 -9.40 -0.84 -1.60
C GLU A 45 -8.11 -0.61 -2.37
N VAL A 46 -7.47 0.51 -2.04
CA VAL A 46 -6.20 0.91 -2.66
C VAL A 46 -5.22 1.37 -1.59
N ALA A 47 -4.11 0.67 -1.45
CA ALA A 47 -2.95 1.12 -0.68
C ALA A 47 -1.84 1.57 -1.63
N THR A 48 -1.37 2.80 -1.48
CA THR A 48 -0.27 3.34 -2.29
C THR A 48 0.80 3.96 -1.41
N GLY A 49 2.04 3.47 -1.51
CA GLY A 49 3.18 4.04 -0.80
C GLY A 49 4.26 4.52 -1.76
N CYS A 50 4.85 5.69 -1.48
CA CYS A 50 5.93 6.25 -2.30
C CYS A 50 7.04 6.86 -1.47
N ALA A 51 8.29 6.42 -1.68
CA ALA A 51 9.49 6.99 -1.05
C ALA A 51 10.53 7.41 -2.10
N LYS A 52 11.35 8.45 -1.83
CA LYS A 52 12.59 8.63 -2.61
C LYS A 52 13.73 7.81 -2.01
N HIS A 53 13.97 7.94 -0.71
CA HIS A 53 14.93 7.14 0.04
C HIS A 53 14.22 6.52 1.25
N GLY A 54 14.17 5.19 1.31
CA GLY A 54 13.51 4.45 2.37
C GLY A 54 12.65 3.31 1.84
N ASN A 55 12.17 2.48 2.75
CA ASN A 55 11.38 1.31 2.39
C ASN A 55 9.89 1.68 2.28
N VAL A 56 9.21 1.01 1.36
CA VAL A 56 7.78 1.18 1.13
C VAL A 56 7.08 -0.15 1.37
N LYS A 57 6.03 -0.14 2.19
CA LYS A 57 5.09 -1.25 2.37
C LYS A 57 3.68 -0.77 2.01
N ALA A 58 3.05 -1.43 1.05
CA ALA A 58 1.63 -1.24 0.73
C ALA A 58 0.91 -2.56 1.01
N GLU A 59 -0.14 -2.52 1.83
CA GLU A 59 -0.91 -3.69 2.27
C GLU A 59 -2.41 -3.45 2.12
N VAL A 60 -3.11 -4.46 1.62
CA VAL A 60 -4.57 -4.47 1.50
C VAL A 60 -5.09 -5.84 1.95
N ILE A 61 -6.11 -5.86 2.83
CA ILE A 61 -6.66 -7.09 3.45
C ILE A 61 -8.20 -7.07 3.44
N THR A 62 -8.85 -7.77 2.49
CA THR A 62 -10.29 -7.55 2.14
C THR A 62 -10.90 -8.74 1.37
N GLY A 63 -12.13 -8.58 0.84
CA GLY A 63 -12.88 -9.63 0.14
C GLY A 63 -13.26 -9.40 -1.34
N LYS A 64 -12.93 -8.28 -2.01
CA LYS A 64 -13.38 -8.06 -3.41
C LYS A 64 -12.39 -7.47 -4.42
N THR A 65 -12.00 -6.21 -4.30
CA THR A 65 -11.16 -5.55 -5.32
C THR A 65 -10.07 -4.74 -4.66
N GLU A 66 -8.82 -5.13 -4.90
CA GLU A 66 -7.69 -4.71 -4.09
C GLU A 66 -6.47 -4.36 -4.93
N VAL A 67 -5.88 -3.21 -4.62
CA VAL A 67 -4.65 -2.75 -5.27
C VAL A 67 -3.65 -2.29 -4.21
N ALA A 68 -2.53 -2.99 -4.12
CA ALA A 68 -1.36 -2.54 -3.38
C ALA A 68 -0.28 -2.06 -4.36
N THR A 69 0.12 -0.80 -4.25
CA THR A 69 1.17 -0.21 -5.08
C THR A 69 2.26 0.42 -4.21
N GLY A 70 3.51 0.02 -4.42
CA GLY A 70 4.66 0.63 -3.75
C GLY A 70 5.71 1.15 -4.73
N CYS A 71 6.29 2.32 -4.49
CA CYS A 71 7.41 2.80 -5.30
C CYS A 71 8.51 3.48 -4.48
N ALA A 72 9.77 3.09 -4.71
CA ALA A 72 10.94 3.70 -4.10
C ALA A 72 11.96 4.11 -5.19
N LYS A 73 12.78 5.14 -4.97
CA LYS A 73 13.99 5.32 -5.81
C LYS A 73 15.16 4.52 -5.24
N HIS A 74 15.41 4.66 -3.95
CA HIS A 74 16.39 3.88 -3.20
C HIS A 74 15.72 3.26 -1.98
N GLY A 75 15.69 1.93 -1.92
CA GLY A 75 15.08 1.18 -0.82
C GLY A 75 14.23 0.03 -1.31
N ASN A 76 13.74 -0.77 -0.36
CA ASN A 76 12.92 -1.93 -0.67
C ASN A 76 11.45 -1.55 -0.79
N VAL A 77 10.76 -2.22 -1.71
CA VAL A 77 9.33 -2.09 -1.91
C VAL A 77 8.68 -3.43 -1.66
N LYS A 78 7.65 -3.44 -0.81
CA LYS A 78 6.77 -4.58 -0.59
C LYS A 78 5.33 -4.16 -0.87
N ALA A 79 4.66 -4.89 -1.76
CA ALA A 79 3.24 -4.76 -2.01
C ALA A 79 2.57 -6.10 -1.69
N GLU A 80 1.61 -6.10 -0.78
CA GLU A 80 0.89 -7.30 -0.35
C GLU A 80 -0.61 -7.08 -0.50
N VAL A 81 -1.28 -8.08 -1.08
CA VAL A 81 -2.72 -8.14 -1.23
C VAL A 81 -3.21 -9.47 -0.67
N ILE A 82 -4.25 -9.44 0.17
CA ILE A 82 -4.89 -10.62 0.74
C ILE A 82 -6.40 -10.51 0.46
N THR A 83 -6.90 -11.25 -0.55
CA THR A 83 -8.31 -11.16 -1.00
C THR A 83 -8.97 -12.49 -1.33
N GLY A 84 -10.27 -12.44 -1.68
CA GLY A 84 -11.02 -13.56 -2.23
C GLY A 84 -11.41 -13.43 -3.71
N LYS A 85 -11.13 -12.32 -4.42
CA LYS A 85 -11.56 -12.13 -5.82
C LYS A 85 -10.59 -11.47 -6.80
N THR A 86 -10.31 -10.17 -6.67
CA THR A 86 -9.52 -9.40 -7.65
C THR A 86 -8.43 -8.62 -6.96
N GLU A 87 -7.19 -8.88 -7.37
CA GLU A 87 -5.98 -8.51 -6.64
C GLU A 87 -4.89 -8.04 -7.58
N VAL A 88 -4.25 -6.93 -7.22
CA VAL A 88 -3.10 -6.38 -7.93
C VAL A 88 -2.06 -5.90 -6.91
N ALA A 89 -0.95 -6.60 -6.81
CA ALA A 89 0.24 -6.13 -6.09
C ALA A 89 1.29 -5.67 -7.11
N THR A 90 1.64 -4.39 -7.09
CA THR A 90 2.58 -3.78 -8.04
C THR A 90 3.58 -2.90 -7.33
N GLY A 91 4.73 -2.69 -7.96
CA GLY A 91 5.68 -1.73 -7.45
C GLY A 91 6.94 -1.57 -8.27
N CYS A 92 7.68 -0.53 -7.92
CA CYS A 92 8.83 -0.09 -8.68
C CYS A 92 9.98 0.36 -7.77
N THR A 93 11.20 -0.07 -8.07
CA THR A 93 12.42 0.45 -7.45
C THR A 93 13.51 0.64 -8.48
N LYS A 94 14.29 1.72 -8.36
CA LYS A 94 15.50 1.92 -9.17
C LYS A 94 16.69 1.21 -8.55
N HIS A 95 16.87 1.37 -7.24
CA HIS A 95 17.96 0.76 -6.48
C HIS A 95 17.39 0.14 -5.20
N GLY A 96 17.24 -1.18 -5.21
CA GLY A 96 16.64 -1.95 -4.12
C GLY A 96 15.73 -3.04 -4.66
N ASN A 97 15.14 -3.81 -3.74
CA ASN A 97 14.37 -4.99 -4.12
C ASN A 97 12.86 -4.68 -4.09
N PHE A 98 12.15 -5.21 -5.08
CA PHE A 98 10.71 -5.24 -5.11
C PHE A 98 10.21 -6.64 -4.81
N LYS A 99 9.20 -6.74 -3.94
CA LYS A 99 8.43 -7.96 -3.71
C LYS A 99 6.94 -7.65 -3.80
N ALA A 100 6.25 -8.35 -4.70
CA ALA A 100 4.80 -8.41 -4.74
C ALA A 100 4.34 -9.77 -4.21
N GLU A 101 3.38 -9.75 -3.29
CA GLU A 101 2.74 -10.95 -2.78
C GLU A 101 1.23 -10.78 -2.90
N VAL A 102 0.60 -11.82 -3.41
CA VAL A 102 -0.83 -11.86 -3.68
C VAL A 102 -1.32 -13.17 -3.11
N THR A 103 -2.16 -13.10 -2.10
CA THR A 103 -2.68 -14.28 -1.38
C THR A 103 -4.18 -14.30 -1.51
N ALA A 104 -4.68 -15.27 -2.29
CA ALA A 104 -6.09 -15.52 -2.38
C ALA A 104 -6.55 -16.47 -1.26
N ASP A 105 -7.35 -15.98 -0.32
CA ASP A 105 -8.04 -16.81 0.68
C ASP A 105 -9.44 -17.17 0.12
N PHE A 106 -9.51 -18.32 -0.57
CA PHE A 106 -10.74 -18.87 -1.16
C PHE A 106 -11.63 -19.61 -0.14
N ARG A 107 -11.65 -19.19 1.12
CA ARG A 107 -12.52 -19.80 2.14
C ARG A 107 -14.01 -19.55 1.92
#